data_AF-A0A4V1UGR5-F1
#
_entry.id   AF-A0A4V1UGR5-F1
#
_cell.length_a   1.000
_cell.length_b   1.000
_cell.length_c   1.000
_cell.angle_alpha   90.00
_cell.angle_beta   90.00
_cell.angle_gamma   90.00
#
_symmetry.space_group_name_H-M   'P 1'
#
loop_
_entity.id
_entity.type
_entity.pdbx_description
1 polymer ?
#
loop_
_entity_poly.entity_id
_entity_poly.type
_entity_poly.pdbx_seq_one_letter_code
_entity_poly.pdbx_strand_id
1 'polypeptide(L)'
;MTPETLRAKLLAWYDAGARNLAWRVGPADNRAGVRADPYRVWLSEVMLQQTTVPHATPYFVAFTRRWPTVDDLAAAPDAEVMAAWAGLGY
;
A
#
# COMPACT_ATOMS: atom_id res chain seq x y z
N MET A 1 -4.17 -10.41 -30.49
CA MET A 1 -4.21 -9.14 -29.73
C MET A 1 -2.78 -8.70 -29.54
N THR A 2 -2.41 -7.47 -29.87
CA THR A 2 -1.02 -6.97 -29.68
C THR A 2 -0.80 -6.51 -28.23
N PRO A 3 0.45 -6.41 -27.75
CA PRO A 3 0.76 -5.89 -26.42
C PRO A 3 0.16 -4.50 -26.14
N GLU A 4 0.17 -3.61 -27.15
CA GLU A 4 -0.36 -2.25 -27.05
C GLU A 4 -1.87 -2.26 -26.85
N THR A 5 -2.56 -3.09 -27.63
CA THR A 5 -4.02 -3.26 -27.53
C THR A 5 -4.41 -3.85 -26.18
N LEU A 6 -3.64 -4.82 -25.67
CA LEU A 6 -3.85 -5.40 -24.34
C LEU A 6 -3.65 -4.35 -23.25
N ARG A 7 -2.54 -3.60 -23.30
CA ARG A 7 -2.22 -2.54 -22.34
C ARG A 7 -3.34 -1.49 -22.28
N ALA A 8 -3.79 -0.99 -23.42
CA ALA A 8 -4.86 0.00 -23.49
C ALA A 8 -6.16 -0.52 -22.85
N LYS A 9 -6.54 -1.77 -23.16
CA LYS A 9 -7.74 -2.40 -22.58
C LYS A 9 -7.63 -2.61 -21.07
N LEU A 10 -6.47 -3.08 -20.59
CA LEU A 10 -6.22 -3.29 -19.16
C LEU A 10 -6.27 -1.97 -18.38
N LEU A 11 -5.66 -0.91 -18.92
CA LEU A 11 -5.67 0.40 -18.28
C LEU A 11 -7.10 0.99 -18.25
N ALA A 12 -7.87 0.88 -19.34
CA ALA A 12 -9.25 1.34 -19.36
C ALA A 12 -10.14 0.59 -18.36
N TRP A 13 -9.99 -0.73 -18.25
CA TRP A 13 -10.69 -1.53 -17.24
C TRP A 13 -10.27 -1.13 -15.82
N TYR A 14 -8.98 -0.93 -15.58
CA TYR A 14 -8.47 -0.50 -14.28
C TYR A 14 -9.01 0.88 -13.88
N ASP A 15 -9.04 1.84 -14.81
CA ASP A 15 -9.57 3.17 -14.57
C ASP A 15 -11.05 3.16 -14.16
N ALA A 16 -11.84 2.21 -14.68
CA ALA A 16 -13.25 2.04 -14.36
C ALA A 16 -13.51 1.23 -13.08
N GLY A 17 -12.61 0.33 -12.71
CA GLY A 17 -12.83 -0.68 -11.66
C GLY A 17 -11.78 -0.72 -10.54
N ALA A 18 -10.90 0.27 -10.44
CA ALA A 18 -9.85 0.27 -9.43
C ALA A 18 -10.43 0.21 -8.01
N ARG A 19 -9.95 -0.76 -7.23
CA ARG A 19 -10.27 -0.88 -5.80
C ARG A 19 -9.66 0.28 -5.02
N ASN A 20 -10.44 0.84 -4.10
CA ASN A 20 -9.95 1.81 -3.12
C ASN A 20 -9.17 1.08 -2.02
N LEU A 21 -7.85 1.29 -1.95
CA LEU A 21 -6.95 0.64 -0.99
C LEU A 21 -6.10 1.73 -0.31
N ALA A 22 -5.94 1.66 1.00
CA ALA A 22 -5.32 2.72 1.81
C ALA A 22 -3.86 3.08 1.43
N TRP A 23 -3.15 2.16 0.77
CA TRP A 23 -1.78 2.31 0.30
C TRP A 23 -1.66 2.73 -1.17
N ARG A 24 -2.77 2.78 -1.91
CA ARG A 24 -2.78 2.97 -3.36
C ARG A 24 -3.25 4.36 -3.73
N VAL A 25 -2.55 4.97 -4.67
CA VAL A 25 -3.04 6.15 -5.40
C VAL A 25 -3.99 5.69 -6.50
N GLY A 26 -5.25 6.14 -6.44
CA GLY A 26 -6.28 5.76 -7.40
C GLY A 26 -6.08 6.40 -8.78
N PRO A 27 -6.80 5.94 -9.82
CA PRO A 27 -6.71 6.51 -11.17
C PRO A 27 -6.96 8.02 -11.23
N ALA A 28 -7.96 8.50 -10.48
CA ALA A 28 -8.30 9.92 -10.43
C ALA A 28 -7.13 10.76 -9.84
N ASP A 29 -6.59 10.33 -8.70
CA ASP A 29 -5.47 11.00 -8.05
C ASP A 29 -4.19 10.94 -8.89
N ASN A 30 -3.92 9.81 -9.54
CA ASN A 30 -2.78 9.66 -10.43
C ASN A 30 -2.82 10.65 -11.60
N ARG A 31 -4.01 10.79 -12.23
CA ARG A 31 -4.27 11.79 -13.28
C ARG A 31 -4.15 13.23 -12.76
N ALA A 32 -4.49 13.47 -11.51
CA ALA A 32 -4.30 14.75 -10.84
C ALA A 32 -2.84 15.03 -10.44
N GLY A 33 -1.91 14.13 -10.77
CA GLY A 33 -0.48 14.32 -10.48
C GLY A 33 -0.05 13.80 -9.10
N VAL A 34 -0.96 13.24 -8.30
CA VAL A 34 -0.61 12.59 -7.03
C VAL A 34 0.25 11.37 -7.32
N ARG A 35 1.28 11.17 -6.51
CA ARG A 35 2.21 10.05 -6.62
C ARG A 35 2.17 9.23 -5.34
N ALA A 36 2.34 7.92 -5.51
CA ALA A 36 2.39 7.03 -4.36
C ALA A 36 3.67 7.30 -3.57
N ASP A 37 3.52 7.36 -2.25
CA ASP A 37 4.65 7.46 -1.33
C ASP A 37 5.42 6.12 -1.30
N PRO A 38 6.72 6.11 -1.63
CA PRO A 38 7.53 4.89 -1.63
C PRO A 38 7.53 4.15 -0.29
N TYR A 39 7.51 4.86 0.85
CA TYR A 39 7.45 4.24 2.18
C TYR A 39 6.15 3.45 2.37
N ARG A 40 5.02 4.08 2.01
CA ARG A 40 3.69 3.46 2.08
C ARG A 40 3.55 2.28 1.12
N VAL A 41 4.11 2.39 -0.08
CA VAL A 41 4.13 1.28 -1.05
C VAL A 41 4.92 0.10 -0.47
N TRP A 42 6.18 0.30 -0.08
CA TRP A 42 7.04 -0.74 0.49
C TRP A 42 6.38 -1.43 1.68
N LEU A 43 5.88 -0.65 2.65
CA LEU A 43 5.23 -1.21 3.84
C LEU A 43 4.01 -2.08 3.49
N SER A 44 3.18 -1.62 2.55
CA SER A 44 2.02 -2.38 2.11
C SER A 44 2.40 -3.70 1.41
N GLU A 45 3.45 -3.69 0.59
CA GLU A 45 3.93 -4.89 -0.09
C GLU A 45 4.47 -5.91 0.92
N VAL A 46 5.22 -5.47 1.94
CA VAL A 46 5.70 -6.37 3.01
C VAL A 46 4.52 -7.01 3.76
N MET A 47 3.51 -6.23 4.15
CA MET A 47 2.33 -6.77 4.83
C MET A 47 1.55 -7.75 3.93
N LEU A 48 1.36 -7.42 2.66
CA LEU A 48 0.50 -8.19 1.75
C LEU A 48 1.14 -9.48 1.20
N GLN A 49 2.43 -9.70 1.43
CA GLN A 49 3.11 -10.95 1.02
C GLN A 49 2.49 -12.19 1.68
N GLN A 50 2.05 -12.09 2.93
CA GLN A 50 1.52 -13.23 3.70
C GLN A 50 0.13 -12.96 4.28
N THR A 51 -0.37 -11.73 4.16
CA THR A 51 -1.62 -11.29 4.78
C THR A 51 -2.64 -10.86 3.74
N THR A 52 -3.91 -11.18 3.96
CA THR A 52 -5.01 -10.74 3.07
C THR A 52 -5.29 -9.24 3.20
N VAL A 53 -5.81 -8.62 2.14
CA VAL A 53 -6.16 -7.18 2.12
C VAL A 53 -7.04 -6.76 3.31
N PRO A 54 -8.14 -7.45 3.65
CA PRO A 54 -8.97 -7.05 4.79
C PRO A 54 -8.22 -7.07 6.13
N HIS A 55 -7.31 -8.03 6.31
CA HIS A 55 -6.53 -8.16 7.55
C HIS A 55 -5.39 -7.14 7.62
N ALA A 56 -4.67 -6.89 6.52
CA ALA A 56 -3.55 -5.95 6.48
C ALA A 56 -3.98 -4.48 6.59
N THR A 57 -5.17 -4.12 6.10
CA THR A 57 -5.65 -2.72 6.06
C THR A 57 -5.61 -1.99 7.40
N PRO A 58 -6.20 -2.52 8.51
CA PRO A 58 -6.15 -1.84 9.80
C PRO A 58 -4.71 -1.67 10.33
N TYR A 59 -3.83 -2.65 10.12
CA TYR A 59 -2.42 -2.54 10.53
C TYR A 59 -1.68 -1.48 9.73
N PHE A 60 -1.86 -1.44 8.41
CA PHE A 60 -1.25 -0.43 7.56
C PHE A 60 -1.64 0.99 7.98
N VAL A 61 -2.92 1.22 8.28
CA VAL A 61 -3.41 2.52 8.79
C VAL A 61 -2.80 2.85 10.14
N ALA A 62 -2.72 1.87 11.06
CA ALA A 62 -2.13 2.08 12.38
C ALA A 62 -0.62 2.39 12.31
N PHE A 63 0.13 1.62 11.52
CA PHE A 63 1.57 1.80 11.30
C PHE A 63 1.87 3.18 10.73
N THR A 64 1.22 3.55 9.63
CA THR A 64 1.50 4.84 8.96
C THR A 64 0.98 6.05 9.74
N ARG A 65 0.09 5.85 10.71
CA ARG A 65 -0.27 6.89 11.68
C ARG A 65 0.78 7.02 12.79
N ARG A 66 1.35 5.91 13.24
CA ARG A 66 2.33 5.86 14.34
C ARG A 66 3.72 6.30 13.88
N TRP A 67 4.11 5.86 12.69
CA TRP A 67 5.37 6.19 12.02
C TRP A 67 5.03 6.75 10.64
N PRO A 68 4.78 8.07 10.54
CA PRO A 68 4.38 8.71 9.27
C PRO A 68 5.44 8.61 8.18
N THR A 69 6.72 8.62 8.56
CA THR A 69 7.86 8.50 7.64
C THR A 69 8.70 7.26 7.92
N VAL A 70 9.55 6.89 6.96
CA VAL A 70 10.52 5.81 7.14
C VAL A 70 11.53 6.13 8.24
N ASP A 71 11.87 7.40 8.45
CA ASP A 71 12.79 7.83 9.51
C ASP A 71 12.15 7.68 10.89
N ASP A 72 10.85 7.96 11.02
CA ASP A 72 10.10 7.72 12.26
C ASP A 72 10.09 6.23 12.61
N LEU A 73 9.92 5.37 11.60
CA LEU A 73 9.98 3.91 11.78
C LEU A 73 11.39 3.45 12.16
N ALA A 74 12.43 4.01 11.52
CA ALA A 74 13.82 3.66 11.78
C ALA A 74 14.31 4.10 13.17
N ALA A 75 13.74 5.18 13.72
CA ALA A 75 14.05 5.66 15.07
C ALA A 75 13.31 4.87 16.17
N ALA A 76 12.32 4.05 15.82
CA ALA A 76 11.51 3.33 16.78
C ALA A 76 12.29 2.16 17.42
N PRO A 77 12.09 1.87 18.72
CA PRO A 77 12.64 0.66 19.32
C PRO A 77 12.06 -0.60 18.67
N ASP A 78 12.89 -1.60 18.40
CA ASP A 78 12.48 -2.88 17.80
C ASP A 78 11.27 -3.50 18.51
N ALA A 79 11.24 -3.48 19.85
CA ALA A 79 10.15 -4.02 20.64
C ALA A 79 8.80 -3.33 20.35
N GLU A 80 8.81 -2.04 20.04
CA GLU A 80 7.62 -1.28 19.68
C GLU A 80 7.10 -1.66 18.30
N VAL A 81 8.02 -1.82 17.33
CA VAL A 81 7.71 -2.29 15.98
C VAL A 81 7.14 -3.70 16.02
N MET A 82 7.76 -4.61 16.76
CA MET A 82 7.30 -5.99 16.94
C MET A 82 5.93 -6.05 17.61
N ALA A 83 5.68 -5.24 18.63
CA ALA A 83 4.38 -5.17 19.29
C ALA A 83 3.28 -4.66 18.35
N ALA A 84 3.58 -3.67 17.49
CA ALA A 84 2.63 -3.20 16.49
C ALA A 84 2.39 -4.22 15.37
N TRP A 85 3.41 -5.00 15.01
CA TRP A 85 3.34 -6.03 13.96
C TRP A 85 2.62 -7.32 14.42
N ALA A 86 2.57 -7.55 15.72
CA ALA A 86 1.99 -8.76 16.31
C ALA A 86 0.56 -9.02 15.79
N GLY A 87 0.37 -10.16 15.12
CA GLY A 87 -0.91 -10.58 14.56
C GLY A 87 -1.05 -10.39 13.04
N LEU A 88 -0.08 -9.80 12.34
CA LEU A 88 -0.03 -9.78 10.87
C LEU A 88 0.38 -11.13 10.25
N GLY A 89 1.13 -11.94 11.00
CA GLY A 89 1.80 -13.14 10.52
C GLY A 89 3.32 -12.95 10.52
N TYR A 90 4.02 -13.99 10.97
CA TYR A 90 5.41 -14.05 11.46
C TYR A 90 5.57 -13.59 12.93
#